data_AF-A0A6N6ZKR9-F1
#
_entry.id   AF-A0A6N6ZKR9-F1
#
_cell.length_a   1.000
_cell.length_b   1.000
_cell.length_c   1.000
_cell.angle_alpha   90.00
_cell.angle_beta   90.00
_cell.angle_gamma   90.00
#
_symmetry.space_group_name_H-M   'P 1'
#
loop_
_entity.id
_entity.type
_entity.pdbx_description
1 polymer ?
#
loop_
_entity_poly.entity_id
_entity_poly.type
_entity_poly.pdbx_seq_one_letter_code
_entity_poly.pdbx_strand_id
1 'polypeptide(L)'
;MHRIPLFAALLSAALILPAAQASTPAKSAKPASEAAAPQEKVVYHINDSSVARVALRNAENHLVASPGVKIVVVTHGKGIDFLLNDAKDDKGAYAPQVAGLKEKGVEFRVCRNTLKGRNLDDNAVILEAQVVPAGVAEIGRLQAREGYVYLKP
;
A
#
# COMPACT_ATOMS: atom_id res chain seq x y z
N MET A 1 66.71 18.19 6.42
CA MET A 1 67.94 17.82 5.69
C MET A 1 68.36 16.45 6.18
N HIS A 2 68.29 15.40 5.34
CA HIS A 2 69.10 14.16 5.35
C HIS A 2 68.57 13.20 4.25
N ARG A 3 69.29 13.24 3.11
CA ARG A 3 69.66 12.21 2.12
C ARG A 3 68.71 11.06 1.72
N ILE A 4 68.45 11.02 0.39
CA ILE A 4 67.96 9.92 -0.46
C ILE A 4 69.08 8.86 -0.66
N PRO A 5 68.77 7.55 -0.81
CA PRO A 5 68.87 6.86 -2.13
C PRO A 5 67.73 5.82 -2.35
N LEU A 6 67.07 5.77 -3.50
CA LEU A 6 67.48 5.13 -4.77
C LEU A 6 67.66 3.60 -4.68
N PHE A 7 66.57 2.84 -4.85
CA PHE A 7 66.57 1.44 -5.30
C PHE A 7 65.42 1.29 -6.32
N ALA A 8 65.75 1.30 -7.59
CA ALA A 8 66.01 0.12 -8.43
C ALA A 8 64.69 -0.45 -8.99
N ALA A 9 64.37 0.03 -10.20
CA ALA A 9 63.32 -0.48 -11.05
C ALA A 9 63.57 -1.95 -11.42
N LEU A 10 62.57 -2.80 -11.21
CA LEU A 10 62.51 -4.15 -11.76
C LEU A 10 61.34 -4.21 -12.73
N LEU A 11 61.70 -4.10 -14.01
CA LEU A 11 60.89 -4.29 -15.19
C LEU A 11 60.45 -5.76 -15.24
N SER A 12 59.17 -6.04 -14.99
CA SER A 12 58.58 -7.37 -15.25
C SER A 12 57.70 -7.29 -16.48
N ALA A 13 58.23 -7.75 -17.61
CA ALA A 13 57.50 -7.98 -18.84
C ALA A 13 56.61 -9.21 -18.69
N ALA A 14 55.31 -9.00 -18.45
CA ALA A 14 54.31 -10.05 -18.51
C ALA A 14 53.92 -10.30 -19.98
N LEU A 15 54.25 -11.50 -20.47
CA LEU A 15 53.84 -12.01 -21.77
C LEU A 15 52.32 -12.07 -21.88
N ILE A 16 51.81 -11.51 -22.97
CA ILE A 16 50.42 -11.57 -23.40
C ILE A 16 50.18 -12.95 -24.06
N LEU A 17 49.29 -13.76 -23.49
CA LEU A 17 48.70 -14.93 -24.14
C LEU A 17 47.33 -14.54 -24.70
N PRO A 18 47.05 -14.69 -26.00
CA PRO A 18 45.71 -14.51 -26.54
C PRO A 18 44.88 -15.76 -26.22
N ALA A 19 43.98 -15.66 -25.24
CA ALA A 19 42.93 -16.65 -25.04
C ALA A 19 41.92 -16.54 -26.21
N ALA A 20 41.88 -17.57 -27.05
CA ALA A 20 40.88 -17.73 -28.09
C ALA A 20 39.47 -17.75 -27.46
N GLN A 21 38.64 -16.76 -27.79
CA GLN A 21 37.24 -16.71 -27.40
C GLN A 21 36.45 -17.66 -28.31
N ALA A 22 36.05 -18.81 -27.77
CA ALA A 22 35.04 -19.66 -28.37
C ALA A 22 33.65 -19.00 -28.19
N SER A 23 33.10 -18.48 -29.28
CA SER A 23 31.74 -17.94 -29.34
C SER A 23 30.73 -19.07 -29.44
N THR A 24 30.09 -19.43 -28.32
CA THR A 24 28.89 -20.27 -28.33
C THR A 24 27.69 -19.46 -28.83
N PRO A 25 26.83 -19.98 -29.72
CA PRO A 25 25.66 -19.27 -30.19
C PRO A 25 24.65 -19.09 -29.04
N ALA A 26 24.33 -17.84 -28.72
CA ALA A 26 23.29 -17.49 -27.76
C ALA A 26 21.95 -18.01 -28.30
N LYS A 27 21.39 -19.03 -27.63
CA LYS A 27 20.03 -19.49 -27.83
C LYS A 27 19.10 -18.34 -27.44
N SER A 28 18.44 -17.73 -28.42
CA SER A 28 17.49 -16.64 -28.22
C SER A 28 16.44 -17.03 -27.18
N ALA A 29 16.61 -16.53 -25.96
CA ALA A 29 15.60 -16.64 -24.92
C ALA A 29 14.45 -15.69 -25.29
N LYS A 30 13.28 -16.28 -25.50
CA LYS A 30 12.00 -15.58 -25.62
C LYS A 30 11.86 -14.60 -24.45
N PRO A 31 11.48 -13.33 -24.65
CA PRO A 31 11.33 -12.39 -23.54
C PRO A 31 10.30 -12.97 -22.57
N ALA A 32 10.73 -13.19 -21.33
CA ALA A 32 9.83 -13.51 -20.24
C ALA A 32 8.84 -12.34 -20.13
N SER A 33 7.55 -12.65 -20.16
CA SER A 33 6.50 -11.70 -19.79
C SER A 33 6.93 -11.05 -18.48
N GLU A 34 7.05 -9.72 -18.48
CA GLU A 34 7.28 -8.93 -17.29
C GLU A 34 6.16 -9.29 -16.31
N ALA A 35 6.47 -10.10 -15.29
CA ALA A 35 5.52 -10.42 -14.25
C ALA A 35 5.19 -9.10 -13.57
N ALA A 36 3.93 -8.66 -13.64
CA ALA A 36 3.47 -7.46 -12.96
C ALA A 36 3.98 -7.49 -11.52
N ALA A 37 4.68 -6.42 -11.10
CA ALA A 37 5.20 -6.30 -9.75
C ALA A 37 4.07 -6.60 -8.73
N PRO A 38 4.38 -7.24 -7.59
CA PRO A 38 3.36 -7.57 -6.59
C PRO A 38 2.52 -6.34 -6.26
N GLN A 39 1.22 -6.42 -6.55
CA GLN A 39 0.27 -5.34 -6.30
C GLN A 39 0.17 -5.13 -4.78
N GLU A 40 0.66 -3.98 -4.29
CA GLU A 40 0.62 -3.63 -2.88
C GLU A 40 -0.80 -3.73 -2.34
N LYS A 41 -0.96 -4.25 -1.12
CA LYS A 41 -2.24 -4.35 -0.42
C LYS A 41 -2.15 -3.66 0.92
N VAL A 42 -3.11 -2.80 1.22
CA VAL A 42 -3.03 -1.91 2.38
C VAL A 42 -4.37 -1.80 3.07
N VAL A 43 -4.34 -1.93 4.39
CA VAL A 43 -5.51 -1.71 5.25
C VAL A 43 -5.32 -0.43 6.06
N TYR A 44 -6.23 0.51 5.87
CA TYR A 44 -6.32 1.73 6.70
C TYR A 44 -7.27 1.47 7.86
N HIS A 45 -6.77 1.61 9.08
CA HIS A 45 -7.57 1.55 10.28
C HIS A 45 -7.97 2.95 10.71
N ILE A 46 -9.27 3.24 10.72
CA ILE A 46 -9.82 4.48 11.26
C ILE A 46 -10.71 4.17 12.46
N ASN A 47 -10.26 4.51 13.67
CA ASN A 47 -11.06 4.36 14.90
C ASN A 47 -11.58 5.69 15.46
N ASP A 48 -11.23 6.80 14.82
CA ASP A 48 -11.68 8.16 15.16
C ASP A 48 -11.98 8.92 13.87
N SER A 49 -13.18 9.48 13.74
CA SER A 49 -13.57 10.20 12.52
C SER A 49 -12.95 11.59 12.39
N SER A 50 -12.30 12.13 13.42
CA SER A 50 -11.55 13.39 13.34
C SER A 50 -10.42 13.33 12.30
N VAL A 51 -9.86 12.14 12.03
CA VAL A 51 -8.82 11.95 11.00
C VAL A 51 -9.37 11.54 9.63
N ALA A 52 -10.70 11.42 9.47
CA ALA A 52 -11.32 10.85 8.27
C ALA A 52 -10.89 11.59 6.99
N ARG A 53 -10.89 12.93 6.99
CA ARG A 53 -10.45 13.72 5.82
C ARG A 53 -9.00 13.47 5.44
N VAL A 54 -8.13 13.36 6.45
CA VAL A 54 -6.71 13.06 6.24
C VAL A 54 -6.57 11.65 5.69
N ALA A 55 -7.27 10.67 6.25
CA ALA A 55 -7.24 9.29 5.79
C ALA A 55 -7.74 9.14 4.34
N LEU A 56 -8.87 9.76 3.98
CA LEU A 56 -9.42 9.73 2.62
C LEU A 56 -8.47 10.41 1.61
N ARG A 57 -7.87 11.54 1.98
CA ARG A 57 -6.83 12.18 1.15
C ARG A 57 -5.60 11.30 1.00
N ASN A 58 -5.17 10.63 2.07
CA ASN A 58 -4.02 9.73 2.02
C ASN A 58 -4.31 8.53 1.12
N ALA A 59 -5.52 7.97 1.14
CA ALA A 59 -5.93 6.90 0.23
C ALA A 59 -5.92 7.35 -1.24
N GLU A 60 -6.44 8.55 -1.53
CA GLU A 60 -6.39 9.15 -2.87
C GLU A 60 -4.93 9.30 -3.36
N ASN A 61 -4.07 9.88 -2.53
CA ASN A 61 -2.65 10.05 -2.85
C ASN A 61 -1.94 8.70 -3.06
N HIS A 62 -2.31 7.69 -2.27
CA HIS A 62 -1.75 6.34 -2.38
C HIS A 62 -2.11 5.71 -3.74
N LEU A 63 -3.36 5.82 -4.19
CA LEU A 63 -3.78 5.34 -5.51
C LEU A 63 -2.99 5.99 -6.65
N VAL A 64 -2.70 7.30 -6.53
CA VAL A 64 -1.92 8.04 -7.54
C VAL A 64 -0.45 7.59 -7.54
N ALA A 65 0.14 7.41 -6.36
CA ALA A 65 1.56 7.07 -6.22
C ALA A 65 1.87 5.60 -6.49
N SER A 66 0.91 4.70 -6.25
CA SER A 66 1.04 3.26 -6.42
C SER A 66 -0.13 2.76 -7.29
N PRO A 67 -0.07 2.96 -8.62
CA PRO A 67 -1.13 2.53 -9.53
C PRO A 67 -1.42 1.03 -9.36
N GLY A 68 -2.69 0.72 -9.08
CA GLY A 68 -3.12 -0.63 -8.80
C GLY A 68 -3.04 -1.05 -7.33
N VAL A 69 -2.59 -0.24 -6.37
CA VAL A 69 -2.68 -0.63 -4.95
C VAL A 69 -4.11 -1.06 -4.55
N LYS A 70 -4.22 -2.13 -3.76
CA LYS A 70 -5.49 -2.57 -3.17
C LYS A 70 -5.67 -1.96 -1.79
N ILE A 71 -6.65 -1.06 -1.65
CA ILE A 71 -6.90 -0.36 -0.39
C ILE A 71 -8.21 -0.81 0.22
N VAL A 72 -8.15 -1.22 1.49
CA VAL A 72 -9.33 -1.46 2.32
C VAL A 72 -9.29 -0.51 3.52
N VAL A 73 -10.30 0.32 3.66
CA VAL A 73 -10.52 1.17 4.83
C VAL A 73 -11.45 0.44 5.79
N VAL A 74 -10.96 0.09 6.98
CA VAL A 74 -11.74 -0.56 8.02
C VAL A 74 -11.97 0.41 9.17
N THR A 75 -13.24 0.58 9.55
CA THR A 75 -13.67 1.50 10.60
C THR A 75 -14.31 0.77 11.77
N HIS A 76 -14.07 1.27 12.98
CA HIS A 76 -14.75 0.85 14.20
C HIS A 76 -14.73 1.96 15.26
N GLY A 77 -15.47 1.82 16.35
CA GLY A 77 -15.56 2.86 17.39
C GLY A 77 -16.16 4.16 16.86
N LYS A 78 -15.54 5.31 17.17
CA LYS A 78 -15.96 6.62 16.62
C LYS A 78 -15.62 6.76 15.14
N GLY A 79 -14.69 5.97 14.63
CA GLY A 79 -14.26 6.01 13.23
C GLY A 79 -15.35 5.65 12.22
N ILE A 80 -16.49 5.11 12.65
CA ILE A 80 -17.60 4.80 11.74
C ILE A 80 -18.38 6.04 11.30
N ASP A 81 -18.27 7.16 12.04
CA ASP A 81 -19.21 8.29 11.92
C ASP A 81 -19.21 8.90 10.52
N PHE A 82 -18.06 8.95 9.84
CA PHE A 82 -17.96 9.51 8.49
C PHE A 82 -18.54 8.60 7.39
N LEU A 83 -18.89 7.35 7.71
CA LEU A 83 -19.50 6.38 6.80
C LEU A 83 -20.99 6.14 7.10
N LEU A 84 -21.58 6.92 8.01
CA LEU A 84 -23.02 6.89 8.26
C LEU A 84 -23.75 7.80 7.26
N ASN A 85 -25.04 7.52 7.04
CA ASN A 85 -25.89 8.36 6.21
C ASN A 85 -25.88 9.81 6.71
N ASP A 86 -25.88 10.76 5.78
CA ASP A 86 -25.87 12.20 6.02
C ASP A 86 -24.66 12.74 6.81
N ALA A 87 -23.61 11.92 6.99
CA ALA A 87 -22.40 12.32 7.68
C ALA A 87 -21.68 13.48 6.96
N LYS A 88 -21.32 14.50 7.74
CA LYS A 88 -20.64 15.71 7.27
C LYS A 88 -19.75 16.33 8.35
N ASP A 89 -18.79 17.12 7.92
CA ASP A 89 -17.99 18.03 8.76
C ASP A 89 -18.07 19.47 8.22
N ASP A 90 -17.21 20.35 8.73
CA ASP A 90 -17.11 21.75 8.30
C ASP A 90 -16.79 21.90 6.80
N LYS A 91 -16.32 20.84 6.13
CA LYS A 91 -16.02 20.81 4.70
C LYS A 91 -17.14 20.20 3.86
N GLY A 92 -18.26 19.81 4.49
CA GLY A 92 -19.43 19.24 3.82
C GLY A 92 -19.56 17.72 4.00
N ALA A 93 -20.36 17.09 3.14
CA ALA A 93 -20.65 15.65 3.23
C ALA A 93 -19.41 14.78 2.96
N TYR A 94 -19.36 13.59 3.57
CA TYR A 94 -18.31 12.60 3.27
C TYR A 94 -18.63 11.77 2.03
N ALA A 95 -19.91 11.48 1.78
CA ALA A 95 -20.37 10.55 0.74
C ALA A 95 -19.76 10.82 -0.65
N PRO A 96 -19.68 12.07 -1.18
CA PRO A 96 -19.09 12.29 -2.50
C PRO A 96 -17.63 11.86 -2.60
N GLN A 97 -16.83 12.11 -1.55
CA GLN A 97 -15.42 11.72 -1.53
C GLN A 97 -15.26 10.20 -1.39
N VAL A 98 -16.11 9.57 -0.58
CA VAL A 98 -16.13 8.11 -0.40
C VAL A 98 -16.54 7.42 -1.71
N ALA A 99 -17.56 7.92 -2.39
CA ALA A 99 -18.01 7.41 -3.69
C ALA A 99 -16.91 7.49 -4.75
N GLY A 100 -16.22 8.63 -4.87
CA GLY A 100 -15.10 8.75 -5.82
C GLY A 100 -13.95 7.79 -5.55
N LEU A 101 -13.63 7.51 -4.28
CA LEU A 101 -12.63 6.50 -3.91
C LEU A 101 -13.13 5.07 -4.17
N LYS A 102 -14.42 4.81 -3.95
CA LYS A 102 -15.05 3.53 -4.23
C LYS A 102 -15.01 3.18 -5.71
N GLU A 103 -15.28 4.16 -6.58
CA GLU A 103 -15.15 4.03 -8.03
C GLU A 103 -13.71 3.70 -8.48
N LYS A 104 -12.71 4.18 -7.73
CA LYS A 104 -11.29 3.86 -7.94
C LYS A 104 -10.87 2.53 -7.31
N GLY A 105 -11.79 1.76 -6.74
CA GLY A 105 -11.54 0.43 -6.20
C GLY A 105 -11.20 0.38 -4.71
N VAL A 106 -11.32 1.49 -3.97
CA VAL A 106 -11.18 1.47 -2.50
C VAL A 106 -12.40 0.79 -1.87
N GLU A 107 -12.16 -0.11 -0.93
CA GLU A 107 -13.22 -0.74 -0.17
C GLU A 107 -13.39 -0.10 1.20
N PHE A 108 -14.62 0.22 1.58
CA PHE A 108 -14.94 0.74 2.91
C PHE A 108 -15.69 -0.35 3.70
N ARG A 109 -15.21 -0.67 4.90
CA ARG A 109 -15.74 -1.73 5.75
C ARG A 109 -16.04 -1.19 7.16
N VAL A 110 -17.30 -1.32 7.59
CA VAL A 110 -17.81 -0.83 8.87
C VAL A 110 -18.01 -1.99 9.84
N CYS A 111 -17.56 -1.82 11.08
CA CYS A 111 -17.68 -2.83 12.13
C CYS A 111 -19.12 -2.97 12.68
N ARG A 112 -19.75 -4.13 12.46
CA ARG A 112 -21.09 -4.45 12.99
C ARG A 112 -21.17 -4.42 14.51
N ASN A 113 -20.13 -4.89 15.22
CA ASN A 113 -20.11 -4.79 16.69
C ASN A 113 -20.18 -3.32 17.17
N THR A 114 -19.58 -2.38 16.42
CA THR A 114 -19.68 -0.95 16.75
C THR A 114 -21.09 -0.43 16.48
N LEU A 115 -21.71 -0.79 15.35
CA LEU A 115 -23.10 -0.43 15.05
C LEU A 115 -24.04 -0.93 16.15
N LYS A 116 -23.97 -2.22 16.48
CA LYS A 116 -24.77 -2.83 17.55
C LYS A 116 -24.55 -2.17 18.91
N GLY A 117 -23.29 -1.92 19.29
CA GLY A 117 -22.97 -1.24 20.55
C GLY A 117 -23.47 0.21 20.62
N ARG A 118 -23.83 0.79 19.48
CA ARG A 118 -24.39 2.14 19.35
C ARG A 118 -25.89 2.15 19.00
N ASN A 119 -26.55 0.98 19.02
CA ASN A 119 -27.96 0.83 18.63
C ASN A 119 -28.26 1.32 17.21
N LEU A 120 -27.35 1.04 16.27
CA LEU A 120 -27.51 1.32 14.85
C LEU A 120 -27.67 0.01 14.08
N ASP A 121 -28.57 0.02 13.10
CA ASP A 121 -28.74 -1.06 12.13
C ASP A 121 -27.82 -0.88 10.92
N ASP A 122 -27.63 -1.94 10.13
CA ASP A 122 -26.77 -1.93 8.94
C ASP A 122 -27.22 -0.89 7.90
N ASN A 123 -28.50 -0.49 7.89
CA ASN A 123 -29.05 0.54 6.99
C ASN A 123 -28.64 1.98 7.36
N ALA A 124 -28.01 2.19 8.53
CA ALA A 124 -27.46 3.49 8.92
C ALA A 124 -26.16 3.83 8.16
N VAL A 125 -25.56 2.85 7.48
CA VAL A 125 -24.31 2.97 6.74
C VAL A 125 -24.60 3.34 5.28
N ILE A 126 -23.75 4.20 4.70
CA ILE A 126 -23.84 4.58 3.28
C ILE A 126 -23.65 3.37 2.35
N LEU A 127 -24.23 3.44 1.15
CA LEU A 127 -24.24 2.33 0.19
C LEU A 127 -22.85 1.93 -0.32
N GLU A 128 -21.88 2.85 -0.28
CA GLU A 128 -20.50 2.61 -0.70
C GLU A 128 -19.72 1.69 0.26
N ALA A 129 -20.20 1.57 1.50
CA ALA A 129 -19.54 0.82 2.55
C ALA A 129 -20.25 -0.51 2.85
N GLN A 130 -19.45 -1.51 3.22
CA GLN A 130 -19.92 -2.85 3.55
C GLN A 130 -19.82 -3.09 5.05
N VAL A 131 -20.80 -3.77 5.63
CA VAL A 131 -20.78 -4.08 7.06
C VAL A 131 -20.14 -5.45 7.31
N VAL A 132 -19.02 -5.45 8.03
CA VAL A 132 -18.28 -6.68 8.44
C VAL A 132 -18.59 -7.07 9.88
N PRO A 133 -18.51 -8.36 10.26
CA PRO A 133 -18.83 -8.80 11.62
C PRO A 133 -18.07 -8.06 12.73
N ALA A 134 -16.76 -7.85 12.56
CA ALA A 134 -15.93 -7.12 13.52
C ALA A 134 -14.71 -6.47 12.84
N GLY A 135 -14.52 -5.16 13.03
CA GLY A 135 -13.44 -4.40 12.39
C GLY A 135 -12.03 -4.86 12.81
N VAL A 136 -11.82 -5.14 14.10
CA VAL A 136 -10.52 -5.64 14.60
C VAL A 136 -10.19 -7.01 14.01
N ALA A 137 -11.17 -7.92 13.95
CA ALA A 137 -10.99 -9.24 13.35
C ALA A 137 -10.73 -9.12 11.84
N GLU A 138 -11.40 -8.19 11.17
CA GLU A 138 -11.22 -7.93 9.74
C GLU A 138 -9.82 -7.43 9.42
N ILE A 139 -9.32 -6.45 10.19
CA ILE A 139 -7.94 -5.96 10.09
C ILE A 139 -6.93 -7.10 10.34
N GLY A 140 -7.17 -7.93 11.36
CA GLY A 140 -6.30 -9.07 11.67
C GLY A 140 -6.29 -10.11 10.54
N ARG A 141 -7.44 -10.40 9.93
CA ARG A 141 -7.59 -11.31 8.79
C ARG A 141 -6.83 -10.80 7.58
N LEU A 142 -7.00 -9.52 7.24
CA LEU A 142 -6.32 -8.86 6.12
C LEU A 142 -4.80 -8.89 6.29
N GLN A 143 -4.30 -8.53 7.47
CA GLN A 143 -2.86 -8.56 7.74
C GLN A 143 -2.30 -9.98 7.76
N ALA A 144 -2.81 -10.84 8.63
CA ALA A 144 -2.19 -12.12 8.93
C ALA A 144 -2.38 -13.18 7.83
N ARG A 145 -3.45 -13.07 7.04
CA ARG A 145 -3.83 -14.11 6.07
C ARG A 145 -3.77 -13.66 4.62
N GLU A 146 -3.92 -12.37 4.35
CA GLU A 146 -3.97 -11.84 2.97
C GLU A 146 -2.77 -10.96 2.59
N GLY A 147 -1.88 -10.68 3.55
CA GLY A 147 -0.66 -9.92 3.33
C GLY A 147 -0.88 -8.42 3.18
N TYR A 148 -1.91 -7.85 3.83
CA TYR A 148 -2.13 -6.41 3.83
C TYR A 148 -1.17 -5.71 4.79
N VAL A 149 -0.57 -4.61 4.33
CA VAL A 149 0.20 -3.67 5.17
C VAL A 149 -0.78 -2.83 5.98
N TYR A 150 -0.50 -2.64 7.27
CA TYR A 150 -1.36 -1.87 8.17
C TYR A 150 -0.93 -0.41 8.26
N LEU A 151 -1.88 0.50 8.04
CA LEU A 151 -1.72 1.93 8.22
C LEU A 151 -2.77 2.48 9.20
N LYS A 152 -2.35 3.39 10.08
CA LYS A 152 -3.21 4.08 11.05
C LYS A 152 -2.91 5.59 11.02
N PRO A 153 -3.68 6.36 10.23
CA PRO A 153 -3.58 7.82 10.18
C PRO A 153 -3.94 8.51 11.50
#